data_AF-A0A1G8HEU3-F1
#
_entry.id   AF-A0A1G8HEU3-F1
#
_cell.length_a   1.000
_cell.length_b   1.000
_cell.length_c   1.000
_cell.angle_alpha   90.00
_cell.angle_beta   90.00
_cell.angle_gamma   90.00
#
_symmetry.space_group_name_H-M   'P 1'
#
loop_
_entity.id
_entity.type
_entity.pdbx_description
1 polymer ?
#
loop_
_entity_poly.entity_id
_entity_poly.type
_entity_poly.pdbx_seq_one_letter_code
_entity_poly.pdbx_strand_id
1 'polypeptide(L)'
;MAEEWGRQHGNSVDQRHREEPRAGVPGELREGLRALEEQAQRRHAAQRQYAPPAPSGRTFTKSARLPDGQSEHAVVRGPLPIDILWDYGHCAILGGCEQTRSGVPLRLIHPCRGTDLLGRLGALTLSAPHCRACVSRDAAADNLLGLLALLWPARLDDSALYSETELRRLKRATTRVRLHLEQLADGRLKGYAFYTGGRRDWEQVDVIPFVPRGERLVADFGDGAELLWSPAAMADQAGIPLLSDPPKVPQIWVFPPSEAADSIILDPIFPPDYRDAILLFPAGSGIPPLYAVIGTTRPGC
;
A
#
# COMPACT_ATOMS: atom_id res chain seq x y z
N MET A 1 -20.04 89.76 -30.26
CA MET A 1 -21.12 89.08 -31.00
C MET A 1 -20.48 88.42 -32.20
N ALA A 2 -20.58 87.14 -32.49
CA ALA A 2 -21.02 85.95 -31.77
C ALA A 2 -20.25 84.79 -32.43
N GLU A 3 -19.79 83.83 -31.63
CA GLU A 3 -18.93 82.73 -32.05
C GLU A 3 -19.70 81.47 -32.46
N GLU A 4 -18.92 80.64 -33.13
CA GLU A 4 -19.19 79.47 -33.95
C GLU A 4 -19.51 78.15 -33.20
N TRP A 5 -20.34 77.36 -33.88
CA TRP A 5 -20.28 75.90 -34.12
C TRP A 5 -20.39 74.88 -32.97
N GLY A 6 -21.17 73.83 -33.26
CA GLY A 6 -20.77 72.46 -32.91
C GLY A 6 -21.87 71.56 -32.36
N ARG A 7 -22.39 70.67 -33.20
CA ARG A 7 -23.32 69.56 -32.92
C ARG A 7 -23.00 68.74 -31.67
N GLN A 8 -24.04 68.22 -31.01
CA GLN A 8 -24.34 66.79 -30.73
C GLN A 8 -25.52 66.72 -29.74
N HIS A 9 -26.68 66.13 -30.08
CA HIS A 9 -27.02 64.70 -29.88
C HIS A 9 -26.65 64.21 -28.47
N GLY A 10 -27.52 63.68 -27.61
CA GLY A 10 -28.91 63.26 -27.70
C GLY A 10 -29.22 62.51 -26.39
N ASN A 11 -30.35 62.84 -25.78
CA ASN A 11 -31.10 62.20 -24.70
C ASN A 11 -30.45 61.24 -23.68
N SER A 12 -30.55 61.70 -22.43
CA SER A 12 -31.22 61.06 -21.28
C SER A 12 -30.63 59.75 -20.73
N VAL A 13 -30.00 59.93 -19.57
CA VAL A 13 -29.53 58.95 -18.61
C VAL A 13 -30.68 58.04 -18.13
N ASP A 14 -30.53 56.73 -18.35
CA ASP A 14 -31.25 55.67 -17.63
C ASP A 14 -30.18 54.71 -17.08
N GLN A 15 -30.02 54.72 -15.76
CA GLN A 15 -29.10 53.85 -15.04
C GLN A 15 -29.67 52.42 -15.02
N ARG A 16 -29.13 51.53 -15.85
CA ARG A 16 -29.29 50.09 -15.68
C ARG A 16 -27.93 49.44 -15.43
N HIS A 17 -27.73 48.98 -14.20
CA HIS A 17 -26.78 47.93 -13.87
C HIS A 17 -26.94 46.79 -14.89
N ARG A 18 -25.90 46.50 -15.66
CA ARG A 18 -25.79 45.27 -16.45
C ARG A 18 -24.48 44.61 -16.10
N GLU A 19 -24.63 43.48 -15.43
CA GLU A 19 -23.60 42.55 -14.98
C GLU A 19 -22.64 42.20 -16.11
N GLU A 20 -21.34 42.18 -15.80
CA GLU A 20 -20.34 41.51 -16.64
C GLU A 20 -20.77 40.05 -16.87
N PRO A 21 -20.67 39.53 -18.10
CA PRO A 21 -20.98 38.13 -18.34
C PRO A 21 -19.90 37.29 -17.64
N ARG A 22 -20.28 36.62 -16.53
CA ARG A 22 -19.48 35.54 -15.94
C ARG A 22 -19.11 34.60 -17.07
N ALA A 23 -17.82 34.53 -17.39
CA ALA A 23 -17.28 33.62 -18.38
C ALA A 23 -17.79 32.21 -18.06
N GLY A 24 -18.71 31.72 -18.89
CA GLY A 24 -19.20 30.36 -18.79
C GLY A 24 -18.04 29.41 -18.99
N VAL A 25 -17.97 28.36 -18.19
CA VAL A 25 -16.99 27.28 -18.32
C VAL A 25 -16.93 26.84 -19.80
N PRO A 26 -15.76 26.90 -20.46
CA PRO A 26 -15.61 26.55 -21.88
C PRO A 26 -16.24 25.20 -22.21
N GLY A 27 -16.89 25.09 -23.38
CA GLY A 27 -17.63 23.89 -23.79
C GLY A 27 -16.79 22.61 -23.73
N GLU A 28 -15.52 22.70 -24.10
CA GLU A 28 -14.56 21.59 -24.04
C GLU A 28 -14.27 21.12 -22.61
N LEU A 29 -14.23 22.04 -21.64
CA LEU A 29 -14.04 21.71 -20.23
C LEU A 29 -15.29 21.06 -19.63
N ARG A 30 -16.50 21.43 -20.09
CA ARG A 30 -17.76 20.77 -19.73
C ARG A 30 -17.90 19.37 -20.31
N GLU A 31 -17.38 19.15 -21.50
CA GLU A 31 -17.32 17.83 -22.13
C GLU A 31 -16.26 16.95 -21.48
N GLY A 32 -15.10 17.51 -21.13
CA GLY A 32 -14.07 16.82 -20.35
C GLY A 32 -14.56 16.39 -18.97
N LEU A 33 -15.29 17.27 -18.25
CA LEU A 33 -15.90 16.95 -16.96
C LEU A 33 -16.97 15.85 -17.08
N ARG A 34 -17.83 15.91 -18.11
CA ARG A 34 -18.84 14.85 -18.35
C ARG A 34 -18.20 13.53 -18.73
N ALA A 35 -17.14 13.52 -19.53
CA ALA A 35 -16.41 12.31 -19.86
C ALA A 35 -15.74 11.69 -18.61
N LEU A 36 -15.21 12.53 -17.73
CA LEU A 36 -14.62 12.10 -16.45
C LEU A 36 -15.69 11.53 -15.51
N GLU A 37 -16.86 12.20 -15.42
CA GLU A 37 -18.02 11.75 -14.65
C GLU A 37 -18.59 10.45 -15.20
N GLU A 38 -18.71 10.29 -16.53
CA GLU A 38 -19.14 9.04 -17.16
C GLU A 38 -18.12 7.92 -16.93
N GLN A 39 -16.82 8.23 -16.94
CA GLN A 39 -15.79 7.25 -16.66
C GLN A 39 -15.79 6.84 -15.18
N ALA A 40 -16.01 7.78 -14.27
CA ALA A 40 -16.21 7.53 -12.84
C ALA A 40 -17.50 6.72 -12.60
N GLN A 41 -18.60 7.08 -13.26
CA GLN A 41 -19.88 6.36 -13.18
C GLN A 41 -19.81 4.97 -13.80
N ARG A 42 -19.06 4.77 -14.90
CA ARG A 42 -18.80 3.43 -15.47
C ARG A 42 -17.93 2.59 -14.54
N ARG A 43 -16.96 3.20 -13.86
CA ARG A 43 -16.15 2.54 -12.80
C ARG A 43 -17.00 2.20 -11.57
N HIS A 44 -17.89 3.09 -11.16
CA HIS A 44 -18.89 2.88 -10.10
C HIS A 44 -19.94 1.83 -10.47
N ALA A 45 -20.40 1.82 -11.72
CA ALA A 45 -21.35 0.83 -12.23
C ALA A 45 -20.68 -0.54 -12.39
N ALA A 46 -19.40 -0.59 -12.77
CA ALA A 46 -18.60 -1.81 -12.73
C ALA A 46 -18.37 -2.29 -11.28
N GLN A 47 -18.25 -1.39 -10.30
CA GLN A 47 -18.19 -1.71 -8.87
C GLN A 47 -19.55 -2.11 -8.26
N ARG A 48 -20.69 -1.78 -8.88
CA ARG A 48 -22.04 -2.14 -8.38
C ARG A 48 -22.42 -3.61 -8.59
N GLN A 49 -21.58 -4.41 -9.24
CA GLN A 49 -21.75 -5.87 -9.31
C GLN A 49 -20.94 -6.60 -8.24
N TYR A 50 -21.10 -6.21 -6.98
CA TYR A 50 -20.74 -7.08 -5.86
C TYR A 50 -21.91 -8.04 -5.61
N ALA A 51 -21.94 -9.12 -6.39
CA ALA A 51 -22.74 -10.29 -6.00
C ALA A 51 -22.17 -10.85 -4.70
N PRO A 52 -23.00 -11.31 -3.73
CA PRO A 52 -22.47 -11.97 -2.54
C PRO A 52 -21.62 -13.15 -3.00
N PRO A 53 -20.34 -13.23 -2.61
CA PRO A 53 -19.51 -14.34 -3.02
C PRO A 53 -20.06 -15.62 -2.40
N ALA A 54 -20.10 -16.68 -3.21
CA ALA A 54 -20.17 -18.04 -2.70
C ALA A 54 -19.13 -18.21 -1.59
N PRO A 55 -19.38 -19.04 -0.54
CA PRO A 55 -18.48 -19.20 0.59
C PRO A 55 -17.05 -19.35 0.08
N SER A 56 -16.27 -18.29 0.29
CA SER A 56 -14.98 -18.09 -0.35
C SER A 56 -14.00 -19.12 0.18
N GLY A 57 -13.10 -19.60 -0.69
CA GLY A 57 -11.98 -20.44 -0.28
C GLY A 57 -11.17 -19.83 0.86
N ARG A 58 -10.27 -20.65 1.42
CA ARG A 58 -9.32 -20.22 2.45
C ARG A 58 -8.60 -18.91 2.05
N THR A 59 -8.20 -18.12 3.03
CA THR A 59 -7.44 -16.87 2.85
C THR A 59 -6.13 -16.91 3.62
N PHE A 60 -5.16 -16.09 3.26
CA PHE A 60 -3.90 -15.98 4.00
C PHE A 60 -4.11 -15.25 5.33
N THR A 61 -4.81 -14.11 5.28
CA THR A 61 -5.18 -13.35 6.47
C THR A 61 -6.59 -12.77 6.31
N LYS A 62 -7.20 -12.42 7.44
CA LYS A 62 -8.51 -11.80 7.59
C LYS A 62 -8.57 -10.94 8.86
N SER A 63 -9.58 -10.11 8.97
CA SER A 63 -9.86 -9.35 10.19
C SER A 63 -10.23 -10.31 11.33
N ALA A 64 -9.57 -10.18 12.49
CA ALA A 64 -9.86 -10.90 13.72
C ALA A 64 -11.22 -10.51 14.34
N ARG A 65 -11.85 -9.45 13.80
CA ARG A 65 -13.25 -9.08 14.11
C ARG A 65 -14.26 -10.06 13.51
N LEU A 66 -13.85 -10.88 12.54
CA LEU A 66 -14.69 -11.91 11.95
C LEU A 66 -14.66 -13.21 12.77
N PRO A 67 -15.79 -13.92 12.89
CA PRO A 67 -15.83 -15.25 13.51
C PRO A 67 -14.93 -16.26 12.81
N ASP A 68 -14.58 -17.34 13.52
CA ASP A 68 -13.88 -18.49 12.92
C ASP A 68 -14.65 -19.04 11.70
N GLY A 69 -13.91 -19.44 10.66
CA GLY A 69 -14.47 -19.96 9.42
C GLY A 69 -15.03 -18.91 8.45
N GLN A 70 -15.18 -17.65 8.88
CA GLN A 70 -15.64 -16.56 8.01
C GLN A 70 -14.47 -15.68 7.58
N SER A 71 -14.23 -15.54 6.28
CA SER A 71 -13.14 -14.68 5.76
C SER A 71 -13.63 -13.34 5.22
N GLU A 72 -14.93 -13.08 5.19
CA GLU A 72 -15.51 -11.86 4.62
C GLU A 72 -16.44 -11.14 5.59
N HIS A 73 -16.46 -9.82 5.49
CA HIS A 73 -17.45 -8.99 6.16
C HIS A 73 -18.81 -9.22 5.52
N ALA A 74 -19.83 -9.56 6.33
CA ALA A 74 -21.17 -9.73 5.82
C ALA A 74 -21.71 -8.38 5.31
N VAL A 75 -22.05 -8.32 4.01
CA VAL A 75 -22.63 -7.13 3.34
C VAL A 75 -24.07 -6.84 3.80
N VAL A 76 -24.61 -7.63 4.73
CA VAL A 76 -26.04 -7.65 5.06
C VAL A 76 -26.52 -6.37 5.77
N ARG A 77 -25.63 -5.54 6.37
CA ARG A 77 -26.02 -4.28 7.03
C ARG A 77 -24.96 -3.19 6.97
N GLY A 78 -25.00 -2.33 5.93
CA GLY A 78 -24.31 -1.03 5.93
C GLY A 78 -22.94 -1.00 5.23
N PRO A 79 -22.23 0.15 5.26
CA PRO A 79 -20.92 0.29 4.65
C PRO A 79 -19.91 -0.64 5.34
N LEU A 80 -18.96 -1.18 4.56
CA LEU A 80 -17.85 -1.95 5.10
C LEU A 80 -17.09 -1.13 6.16
N PRO A 81 -16.67 -1.74 7.27
CA PRO A 81 -15.98 -1.02 8.32
C PRO A 81 -14.60 -0.56 7.87
N ILE A 82 -14.15 0.57 8.39
CA ILE A 82 -12.74 0.94 8.40
C ILE A 82 -12.10 0.14 9.55
N ASP A 83 -11.16 -0.72 9.20
CA ASP A 83 -10.41 -1.53 10.16
C ASP A 83 -9.04 -0.87 10.41
N ILE A 84 -8.32 -1.35 11.43
CA ILE A 84 -6.90 -1.04 11.61
C ILE A 84 -6.08 -2.26 11.21
N LEU A 85 -4.84 -2.07 10.73
CA LEU A 85 -4.01 -3.21 10.28
C LEU A 85 -3.82 -4.26 11.38
N TRP A 86 -3.84 -3.85 12.66
CA TRP A 86 -3.73 -4.75 13.82
C TRP A 86 -4.89 -5.72 13.99
N ASP A 87 -6.05 -5.43 13.38
CA ASP A 87 -7.15 -6.37 13.33
C ASP A 87 -6.81 -7.55 12.42
N TYR A 88 -5.91 -7.39 11.45
CA TYR A 88 -5.54 -8.45 10.51
C TYR A 88 -4.31 -9.25 10.95
N GLY A 89 -3.48 -8.69 11.82
CA GLY A 89 -2.24 -9.38 12.14
C GLY A 89 -1.21 -8.63 12.97
N HIS A 90 -0.15 -9.38 13.25
CA HIS A 90 1.10 -8.86 13.76
C HIS A 90 1.88 -8.28 12.59
N CYS A 91 2.34 -7.04 12.68
CA CYS A 91 3.19 -6.45 11.64
C CYS A 91 4.53 -5.94 12.15
N ALA A 92 5.47 -5.79 11.23
CA ALA A 92 6.71 -5.07 11.43
C ALA A 92 7.03 -4.26 10.19
N ILE A 93 7.53 -3.05 10.40
CA ILE A 93 8.08 -2.20 9.34
C ILE A 93 9.58 -2.18 9.51
N LEU A 94 10.29 -2.50 8.44
CA LEU A 94 11.74 -2.49 8.36
C LEU A 94 12.18 -1.46 7.32
N GLY A 95 13.34 -0.87 7.54
CA GLY A 95 13.99 -0.03 6.55
C GLY A 95 15.50 -0.10 6.64
N GLY A 96 16.17 0.31 5.57
CA GLY A 96 17.62 0.38 5.54
C GLY A 96 18.10 1.65 4.85
N CYS A 97 19.15 2.25 5.38
CA CYS A 97 19.73 3.51 4.88
C CYS A 97 21.08 3.28 4.18
N GLU A 98 21.59 2.05 4.20
CA GLU A 98 22.95 1.72 3.75
C GLU A 98 22.90 0.68 2.63
N GLN A 99 23.62 0.94 1.53
CA GLN A 99 23.78 -0.01 0.44
C GLN A 99 25.06 -0.83 0.66
N THR A 100 24.94 -2.15 0.68
CA THR A 100 26.07 -3.08 0.67
C THR A 100 26.23 -3.74 -0.69
N ARG A 101 27.28 -4.54 -0.87
CA ARG A 101 27.46 -5.41 -2.06
C ARG A 101 26.31 -6.40 -2.26
N SER A 102 25.59 -6.73 -1.18
CA SER A 102 24.51 -7.73 -1.19
C SER A 102 23.12 -7.13 -1.35
N GLY A 103 22.99 -5.79 -1.29
CA GLY A 103 21.71 -5.10 -1.16
C GLY A 103 21.69 -4.16 0.04
N VAL A 104 20.51 -3.67 0.38
CA VAL A 104 20.22 -2.82 1.54
C VAL A 104 19.84 -3.70 2.73
N PRO A 105 20.68 -3.83 3.78
CA PRO A 105 20.31 -4.55 5.00
C PRO A 105 19.16 -3.84 5.70
N LEU A 106 18.12 -4.59 6.04
CA LEU A 106 16.92 -4.05 6.65
C LEU A 106 17.00 -4.13 8.17
N ARG A 107 16.66 -3.02 8.83
CA ARG A 107 16.60 -2.88 10.28
C ARG A 107 15.16 -2.53 10.71
N LEU A 108 14.79 -2.90 11.93
CA LEU A 108 13.48 -2.66 12.48
C LEU A 108 13.24 -1.16 12.68
N ILE A 109 12.17 -0.63 12.07
CA ILE A 109 11.67 0.73 12.31
C ILE A 109 10.61 0.67 13.41
N HIS A 110 9.64 -0.23 13.25
CA HIS A 110 8.50 -0.30 14.18
C HIS A 110 7.94 -1.73 14.27
N PRO A 111 7.87 -2.33 15.47
CA PRO A 111 7.05 -3.51 15.71
C PRO A 111 5.60 -3.09 15.93
N CYS A 112 4.67 -3.49 15.06
CA CYS A 112 3.27 -3.11 15.19
C CYS A 112 2.52 -3.85 16.30
N ARG A 113 2.83 -5.15 16.52
CA ARG A 113 2.21 -6.01 17.56
C ARG A 113 2.89 -7.39 17.56
N GLY A 114 3.11 -8.03 18.72
CA GLY A 114 3.52 -9.44 18.87
C GLY A 114 4.85 -9.81 18.20
N THR A 115 5.94 -9.67 18.95
CA THR A 115 7.30 -9.55 18.44
C THR A 115 8.14 -10.82 18.52
N ASP A 116 7.59 -11.93 19.03
CA ASP A 116 8.37 -13.15 19.24
C ASP A 116 8.81 -13.80 17.90
N LEU A 117 8.01 -13.60 16.85
CA LEU A 117 8.33 -14.08 15.51
C LEU A 117 9.47 -13.27 14.85
N LEU A 118 9.62 -11.99 15.20
CA LEU A 118 10.68 -11.14 14.66
C LEU A 118 12.07 -11.60 15.14
N GLY A 119 12.18 -12.01 16.41
CA GLY A 119 13.44 -12.53 16.96
C GLY A 119 13.96 -13.78 16.23
N ARG A 120 13.06 -14.50 15.54
CA ARG A 120 13.38 -15.75 14.82
C ARG A 120 13.72 -15.53 13.36
N LEU A 121 13.37 -14.38 12.79
CA LEU A 121 13.62 -14.06 11.38
C LEU A 121 15.11 -13.93 11.05
N GLY A 122 15.98 -13.60 12.01
CA GLY A 122 17.39 -13.34 11.71
C GLY A 122 17.55 -12.05 10.92
N ALA A 123 18.23 -12.09 9.77
CA ALA A 123 18.50 -10.91 8.96
C ALA A 123 17.80 -10.95 7.60
N LEU A 124 17.39 -9.77 7.11
CA LEU A 124 16.80 -9.56 5.79
C LEU A 124 17.58 -8.48 5.05
N THR A 125 17.83 -8.69 3.76
CA THR A 125 18.49 -7.72 2.88
C THR A 125 17.68 -7.55 1.60
N LEU A 126 17.35 -6.31 1.26
CA LEU A 126 16.62 -5.98 0.05
C LEU A 126 17.61 -5.69 -1.08
N SER A 127 17.54 -6.46 -2.16
CA SER A 127 18.31 -6.21 -3.39
C SER A 127 17.35 -5.73 -4.47
N ALA A 128 17.54 -4.53 -5.00
CA ALA A 128 16.72 -4.02 -6.10
C ALA A 128 17.60 -3.23 -7.10
N PRO A 129 17.48 -3.47 -8.43
CA PRO A 129 18.35 -2.88 -9.44
C PRO A 129 18.15 -1.37 -9.65
N HIS A 130 17.16 -0.75 -9.00
CA HIS A 130 16.79 0.65 -9.22
C HIS A 130 17.13 1.58 -8.04
N CYS A 131 17.68 1.07 -6.94
CA CYS A 131 18.22 1.93 -5.87
C CYS A 131 19.63 2.41 -6.23
N ARG A 132 19.75 3.14 -7.35
CA ARG A 132 20.85 4.09 -7.57
C ARG A 132 20.39 5.45 -7.06
N ALA A 133 19.94 5.51 -5.80
CA ALA A 133 19.78 6.80 -5.14
C ALA A 133 21.17 7.43 -5.07
N CYS A 134 21.28 8.60 -5.66
CA CYS A 134 22.46 9.43 -5.69
C CYS A 134 23.05 9.49 -4.27
N VAL A 135 24.34 9.21 -4.11
CA VAL A 135 25.05 9.55 -2.89
C VAL A 135 25.16 11.08 -2.88
N SER A 136 24.10 11.79 -2.51
CA SER A 136 24.21 13.18 -2.13
C SER A 136 25.00 13.19 -0.82
N ARG A 137 26.25 13.62 -0.91
CA ARG A 137 27.21 13.73 0.19
C ARG A 137 26.89 14.93 1.09
N ASP A 138 25.60 15.23 1.26
CA ASP A 138 25.10 16.20 2.21
C ASP A 138 24.21 15.42 3.16
N ALA A 139 24.74 15.17 4.35
CA ALA A 139 24.05 14.52 5.45
C ALA A 139 22.94 15.44 5.99
N ALA A 140 21.82 15.50 5.29
CA ALA A 140 20.53 15.59 5.95
C ALA A 140 20.11 14.15 6.23
N ALA A 141 19.77 13.83 7.48
CA ALA A 141 19.27 12.53 7.88
C ALA A 141 18.03 12.14 7.05
N ASP A 142 17.69 10.85 7.01
CA ASP A 142 16.31 10.33 6.85
C ASP A 142 15.87 9.65 5.54
N ASN A 143 16.69 9.53 4.48
CA ASN A 143 16.26 8.79 3.28
C ASN A 143 16.56 7.28 3.36
N LEU A 144 15.50 6.47 3.36
CA LEU A 144 15.59 5.01 3.27
C LEU A 144 15.95 4.58 1.84
N LEU A 145 16.93 3.69 1.73
CA LEU A 145 17.27 2.99 0.49
C LEU A 145 16.44 1.71 0.31
N GLY A 146 15.77 1.25 1.37
CA GLY A 146 14.87 0.11 1.32
C GLY A 146 13.80 0.22 2.40
N LEU A 147 12.59 -0.20 2.07
CA LEU A 147 11.42 -0.20 2.95
C LEU A 147 10.65 -1.52 2.75
N LEU A 148 10.32 -2.20 3.84
CA LEU A 148 9.61 -3.48 3.82
C LEU A 148 8.60 -3.54 4.96
N ALA A 149 7.37 -3.93 4.68
CA ALA A 149 6.43 -4.35 5.73
C ALA A 149 6.20 -5.85 5.70
N LEU A 150 6.07 -6.41 6.90
CA LEU A 150 5.76 -7.81 7.15
C LEU A 150 4.44 -7.89 7.92
N LEU A 151 3.60 -8.87 7.61
CA LEU A 151 2.33 -9.14 8.27
C LEU A 151 2.14 -10.64 8.47
N TRP A 152 2.00 -11.07 9.72
CA TRP A 152 1.54 -12.40 10.10
C TRP A 152 0.05 -12.38 10.44
N PRO A 153 -0.74 -13.38 10.02
CA PRO A 153 -2.16 -13.45 10.36
C PRO A 153 -2.39 -13.40 11.88
N ALA A 154 -3.44 -12.70 12.31
CA ALA A 154 -3.75 -12.49 13.74
C ALA A 154 -4.08 -13.78 14.50
N ARG A 155 -4.67 -14.77 13.82
CA ARG A 155 -5.11 -16.05 14.39
C ARG A 155 -4.66 -17.19 13.49
N LEU A 156 -3.53 -17.81 13.81
CA LEU A 156 -2.97 -18.90 13.01
C LEU A 156 -3.81 -20.20 13.04
N ASP A 157 -4.77 -20.30 13.96
CA ASP A 157 -5.62 -21.47 14.19
C ASP A 157 -7.03 -21.37 13.57
N ASP A 158 -7.30 -20.32 12.80
CA ASP A 158 -8.63 -20.08 12.21
C ASP A 158 -8.86 -20.95 10.96
N SER A 159 -10.01 -21.61 10.90
CA SER A 159 -10.38 -22.56 9.85
C SER A 159 -10.60 -21.92 8.47
N ALA A 160 -10.76 -20.59 8.43
CA ALA A 160 -10.81 -19.83 7.19
C ALA A 160 -9.42 -19.58 6.59
N LEU A 161 -8.33 -19.89 7.31
CA LEU A 161 -6.97 -19.65 6.82
C LEU A 161 -6.38 -20.84 6.08
N TYR A 162 -5.46 -20.56 5.16
CA TYR A 162 -4.61 -21.59 4.58
C TYR A 162 -3.66 -22.18 5.62
N SER A 163 -3.51 -23.50 5.61
CA SER A 163 -2.37 -24.15 6.25
C SER A 163 -1.10 -23.92 5.44
N GLU A 164 0.07 -24.02 6.09
CA GLU A 164 1.37 -23.95 5.41
C GLU A 164 1.51 -24.99 4.30
N THR A 165 1.01 -26.22 4.54
CA THR A 165 1.01 -27.31 3.55
C THR A 165 0.23 -26.95 2.30
N GLU A 166 -0.86 -26.21 2.44
CA GLU A 166 -1.64 -25.70 1.30
C GLU A 166 -0.90 -24.59 0.59
N LEU A 167 -0.38 -23.58 1.31
CA LEU A 167 0.37 -22.49 0.72
C LEU A 167 1.56 -22.99 -0.12
N ARG A 168 2.29 -24.01 0.36
CA ARG A 168 3.40 -24.63 -0.38
C ARG A 168 3.01 -25.25 -1.73
N ARG A 169 1.72 -25.53 -1.97
CA ARG A 169 1.19 -26.08 -3.23
C ARG A 169 0.60 -25.01 -4.14
N LEU A 170 0.47 -23.78 -3.65
CA LEU A 170 -0.14 -22.68 -4.37
C LEU A 170 0.94 -21.79 -4.99
N LYS A 171 0.68 -21.30 -6.20
CA LYS A 171 1.46 -20.21 -6.79
C LYS A 171 0.92 -18.84 -6.37
N ARG A 172 -0.38 -18.77 -6.11
CA ARG A 172 -1.10 -17.58 -5.65
C ARG A 172 -2.10 -17.97 -4.58
N ALA A 173 -2.29 -17.10 -3.61
CA ALA A 173 -3.25 -17.27 -2.53
C ALA A 173 -4.07 -16.00 -2.33
N THR A 174 -5.32 -16.19 -1.91
CA THR A 174 -6.22 -15.10 -1.54
C THR A 174 -5.75 -14.48 -0.22
N THR A 175 -5.71 -13.16 -0.12
CA THR A 175 -5.59 -12.40 1.13
C THR A 175 -6.77 -11.43 1.26
N ARG A 176 -7.17 -11.06 2.49
CA ARG A 176 -8.22 -10.05 2.75
C ARG A 176 -7.70 -8.64 2.99
N VAL A 177 -6.38 -8.47 3.04
CA VAL A 177 -5.75 -7.16 3.20
C VAL A 177 -4.48 -7.10 2.35
N ARG A 178 -4.27 -5.95 1.70
CA ARG A 178 -3.02 -5.62 1.02
C ARG A 178 -2.57 -4.24 1.45
N LEU A 179 -1.30 -4.18 1.88
CA LEU A 179 -0.68 -3.01 2.47
C LEU A 179 0.15 -2.27 1.43
N HIS A 180 0.11 -0.94 1.50
CA HIS A 180 1.02 -0.05 0.81
C HIS A 180 1.86 0.75 1.82
N LEU A 181 3.14 0.93 1.50
CA LEU A 181 4.07 1.78 2.24
C LEU A 181 4.90 2.64 1.28
N GLU A 182 5.07 3.89 1.67
CA GLU A 182 5.85 4.89 0.95
C GLU A 182 6.61 5.75 1.95
N GLN A 183 7.87 6.08 1.64
CA GLN A 183 8.55 7.21 2.26
C GLN A 183 8.40 8.45 1.37
N LEU A 184 7.86 9.52 1.97
CA LEU A 184 7.71 10.82 1.36
C LEU A 184 9.06 11.56 1.30
N ALA A 185 9.15 12.57 0.43
CA ALA A 185 10.37 13.36 0.24
C ALA A 185 10.85 14.11 1.50
N ASP A 186 9.98 14.29 2.49
CA ASP A 186 10.30 14.91 3.79
C ASP A 186 10.74 13.87 4.84
N GLY A 187 11.03 12.63 4.44
CA GLY A 187 11.46 11.54 5.30
C GLY A 187 10.32 10.82 6.05
N ARG A 188 9.08 11.36 6.06
CA ARG A 188 7.95 10.75 6.76
C ARG A 188 7.44 9.51 6.02
N LEU A 189 6.90 8.56 6.79
CA LEU A 189 6.24 7.39 6.23
C LEU A 189 4.74 7.65 5.99
N LYS A 190 4.27 7.28 4.81
CA LYS A 190 2.86 7.14 4.43
C LYS A 190 2.53 5.65 4.34
N GLY A 191 1.43 5.24 4.96
CA GLY A 191 1.00 3.84 4.96
C GLY A 191 -0.51 3.71 5.05
N TYR A 192 -1.07 2.84 4.23
CA TYR A 192 -2.49 2.51 4.21
C TYR A 192 -2.66 1.11 3.62
N ALA A 193 -3.78 0.47 3.91
CA ALA A 193 -4.12 -0.83 3.37
C ALA A 193 -5.54 -0.83 2.81
N PHE A 194 -5.82 -1.76 1.90
CA PHE A 194 -7.17 -2.01 1.42
C PHE A 194 -7.67 -3.37 1.86
N TYR A 195 -8.93 -3.40 2.28
CA TYR A 195 -9.70 -4.63 2.32
C TYR A 195 -9.94 -5.09 0.88
N THR A 196 -9.58 -6.33 0.58
CA THR A 196 -9.62 -6.85 -0.80
C THR A 196 -10.88 -7.67 -1.10
N GLY A 197 -11.69 -7.98 -0.07
CA GLY A 197 -12.83 -8.88 -0.19
C GLY A 197 -13.82 -8.48 -1.30
N GLY A 198 -14.19 -9.47 -2.10
CA GLY A 198 -15.05 -9.41 -3.27
C GLY A 198 -14.46 -8.70 -4.50
N ARG A 199 -13.14 -8.40 -4.49
CA ARG A 199 -12.37 -7.99 -5.67
C ARG A 199 -11.27 -9.00 -5.97
N ARG A 200 -11.57 -9.95 -6.85
CA ARG A 200 -10.67 -11.07 -7.19
C ARG A 200 -9.30 -10.63 -7.70
N ASP A 201 -9.23 -9.52 -8.42
CA ASP A 201 -8.01 -8.89 -8.91
C ASP A 201 -7.13 -8.35 -7.76
N TRP A 202 -7.76 -7.95 -6.66
CA TRP A 202 -7.07 -7.45 -5.46
C TRP A 202 -6.71 -8.57 -4.50
N GLU A 203 -7.54 -9.59 -4.39
CA GLU A 203 -7.39 -10.69 -3.43
C GLU A 203 -6.16 -11.56 -3.69
N GLN A 204 -5.74 -11.73 -4.94
CA GLN A 204 -4.70 -12.69 -5.31
C GLN A 204 -3.30 -12.10 -5.15
N VAL A 205 -2.46 -12.79 -4.38
CA VAL A 205 -1.06 -12.44 -4.15
C VAL A 205 -0.18 -13.66 -4.43
N ASP A 206 1.02 -13.45 -4.97
CA ASP A 206 1.96 -14.53 -5.26
C ASP A 206 2.48 -15.18 -3.97
N VAL A 207 2.70 -16.49 -4.03
CA VAL A 207 3.31 -17.27 -2.94
C VAL A 207 4.73 -17.61 -3.35
N ILE A 208 5.70 -17.02 -2.66
CA ILE A 208 7.11 -17.03 -3.06
C ILE A 208 7.94 -17.71 -1.97
N PRO A 209 8.57 -18.87 -2.27
CA PRO A 209 9.48 -19.49 -1.34
C PRO A 209 10.86 -18.84 -1.36
N PHE A 210 11.52 -18.83 -0.21
CA PHE A 210 12.98 -18.62 -0.16
C PHE A 210 13.69 -19.85 -0.71
N VAL A 211 14.42 -19.67 -1.80
CA VAL A 211 15.18 -20.74 -2.46
C VAL A 211 16.68 -20.53 -2.33
N PRO A 212 17.47 -21.59 -2.11
CA PRO A 212 18.93 -21.48 -2.10
C PRO A 212 19.45 -21.03 -3.48
N ARG A 213 20.28 -19.97 -3.49
CA ARG A 213 21.01 -19.48 -4.65
C ARG A 213 22.45 -19.21 -4.23
N GLY A 214 23.32 -20.19 -4.46
CA GLY A 214 24.67 -20.20 -3.90
C GLY A 214 24.61 -20.31 -2.37
N GLU A 215 25.26 -19.38 -1.68
CA GLU A 215 25.29 -19.32 -0.20
C GLU A 215 24.13 -18.52 0.40
N ARG A 216 23.17 -18.06 -0.42
CA ARG A 216 22.08 -17.18 -0.01
C ARG A 216 20.73 -17.85 -0.18
N LEU A 217 19.74 -17.42 0.60
CA LEU A 217 18.34 -17.78 0.41
C LEU A 217 17.60 -16.57 -0.13
N VAL A 218 16.95 -16.72 -1.29
CA VAL A 218 16.38 -15.60 -2.06
C VAL A 218 14.90 -15.84 -2.30
N ALA A 219 14.09 -14.82 -2.01
CA ALA A 219 12.72 -14.69 -2.50
C ALA A 219 12.69 -13.61 -3.58
N ASP A 220 12.29 -13.99 -4.79
CA ASP A 220 12.30 -13.13 -5.98
C ASP A 220 10.91 -12.54 -6.20
N PHE A 221 10.77 -11.22 -6.06
CA PHE A 221 9.51 -10.48 -6.26
C PHE A 221 9.32 -10.06 -7.72
N GLY A 222 10.23 -10.42 -8.63
CA GLY A 222 10.21 -9.96 -10.02
C GLY A 222 10.83 -8.58 -10.20
N ASP A 223 11.04 -8.19 -11.46
CA ASP A 223 11.65 -6.90 -11.85
C ASP A 223 12.98 -6.58 -11.15
N GLY A 224 13.71 -7.65 -10.82
CA GLY A 224 14.98 -7.65 -10.09
C GLY A 224 14.88 -7.29 -8.61
N ALA A 225 13.68 -7.10 -8.06
CA ALA A 225 13.51 -6.94 -6.63
C ALA A 225 13.59 -8.31 -5.95
N GLU A 226 14.58 -8.49 -5.09
CA GLU A 226 14.86 -9.73 -4.37
C GLU A 226 14.99 -9.45 -2.88
N LEU A 227 14.40 -10.32 -2.06
CA LEU A 227 14.60 -10.34 -0.64
C LEU A 227 15.52 -11.50 -0.29
N LEU A 228 16.62 -11.19 0.37
CA LEU A 228 17.59 -12.17 0.86
C LEU A 228 17.31 -12.43 2.33
N TRP A 229 17.35 -13.70 2.73
CA TRP A 229 17.15 -14.12 4.11
C TRP A 229 18.36 -14.87 4.67
N SER A 230 18.72 -14.54 5.90
CA SER A 230 19.74 -15.23 6.68
C SER A 230 19.15 -15.65 8.04
N PRO A 231 19.10 -16.95 8.37
CA PRO A 231 18.51 -17.43 9.62
C PRO A 231 19.17 -16.84 10.86
N ALA A 232 18.41 -16.66 11.95
CA ALA A 232 18.92 -16.09 13.20
C ALA A 232 20.11 -16.86 13.81
N ALA A 233 20.16 -18.19 13.66
CA ALA A 233 21.30 -19.00 14.15
C ALA A 233 22.60 -18.76 13.35
N MET A 234 22.48 -18.25 12.13
CA MET A 234 23.61 -17.89 11.27
C MET A 234 23.95 -16.40 11.35
N ALA A 235 23.00 -15.59 11.85
CA ALA A 235 23.25 -14.20 12.17
C ALA A 235 24.00 -14.15 13.50
N ASP A 236 25.04 -13.33 13.55
CA ASP A 236 25.79 -12.93 14.74
C ASP A 236 24.94 -12.11 15.74
N GLN A 237 23.66 -11.87 15.44
CA GLN A 237 22.70 -11.10 16.22
C GLN A 237 21.38 -11.86 16.42
N ALA A 238 20.81 -11.73 17.63
CA ALA A 238 19.51 -12.29 17.96
C ALA A 238 18.38 -11.46 17.31
N GLY A 239 18.04 -11.81 16.07
CA GLY A 239 16.94 -11.19 15.32
C GLY A 239 17.33 -9.91 14.56
N ILE A 240 16.31 -9.22 14.04
CA ILE A 240 16.52 -8.01 13.21
C ILE A 240 16.90 -6.82 14.11
N PRO A 241 18.04 -6.16 13.90
CA PRO A 241 18.47 -5.02 14.72
C PRO A 241 17.57 -3.79 14.51
N LEU A 242 17.50 -2.92 15.52
CA LEU A 242 16.77 -1.64 15.44
C LEU A 242 17.50 -0.63 14.54
N LEU A 243 16.75 0.16 13.78
CA LEU A 243 17.29 1.31 13.06
C LEU A 243 17.64 2.43 14.04
N SER A 244 18.81 3.05 13.90
CA SER A 244 19.34 4.00 14.89
C SER A 244 18.48 5.26 15.06
N ASP A 245 17.88 5.76 13.98
CA ASP A 245 16.96 6.90 13.99
C ASP A 245 15.74 6.56 13.11
N PRO A 246 14.75 5.82 13.65
CA PRO A 246 13.65 5.33 12.84
C PRO A 246 12.62 6.43 12.57
N PRO A 247 12.14 6.59 11.32
CA PRO A 247 11.06 7.52 11.04
C PRO A 247 9.78 7.10 11.78
N LYS A 248 8.97 8.09 12.17
CA LYS A 248 7.69 7.83 12.83
C LYS A 248 6.75 7.08 11.90
N VAL A 249 6.21 5.97 12.38
CA VAL A 249 5.21 5.17 11.66
C VAL A 249 3.80 5.68 11.98
N PRO A 250 2.98 6.00 10.96
CA PRO A 250 1.58 6.37 11.18
C PRO A 250 0.75 5.15 11.55
N GLN A 251 -0.44 5.38 12.12
CA GLN A 251 -1.44 4.31 12.22
C GLN A 251 -1.88 3.90 10.82
N ILE A 252 -1.77 2.61 10.51
CA ILE A 252 -2.18 2.07 9.22
C ILE A 252 -3.64 1.66 9.30
N TRP A 253 -4.47 2.38 8.55
CA TRP A 253 -5.89 2.10 8.37
C TRP A 253 -6.10 1.14 7.20
N VAL A 254 -7.09 0.27 7.33
CA VAL A 254 -7.54 -0.64 6.28
C VAL A 254 -8.88 -0.11 5.76
N PHE A 255 -8.84 0.40 4.53
CA PHE A 255 -10.00 1.01 3.90
C PHE A 255 -10.79 -0.01 3.07
N PRO A 256 -12.12 0.07 3.08
CA PRO A 256 -12.92 -0.66 2.11
C PRO A 256 -12.71 -0.10 0.69
N PRO A 257 -12.89 -0.92 -0.36
CA PRO A 257 -12.85 -0.46 -1.74
C PRO A 257 -14.04 0.45 -2.00
N SER A 258 -13.87 1.76 -1.83
CA SER A 258 -14.94 2.75 -1.93
C SER A 258 -14.41 4.11 -2.39
N GLU A 259 -15.25 4.89 -3.06
CA GLU A 259 -14.99 6.28 -3.46
C GLU A 259 -14.54 7.17 -2.28
N ALA A 260 -15.06 6.88 -1.07
CA ALA A 260 -14.66 7.58 0.15
C ALA A 260 -13.16 7.36 0.47
N ALA A 261 -12.63 6.16 0.23
CA ALA A 261 -11.21 5.88 0.43
C ALA A 261 -10.33 6.71 -0.51
N ASP A 262 -10.76 6.89 -1.75
CA ASP A 262 -10.05 7.69 -2.77
C ASP A 262 -9.98 9.19 -2.39
N SER A 263 -10.97 9.68 -1.65
CA SER A 263 -11.00 11.07 -1.16
C SER A 263 -10.17 11.29 0.11
N ILE A 264 -9.94 10.23 0.91
CA ILE A 264 -9.19 10.30 2.17
C ILE A 264 -7.70 10.05 1.92
N ILE A 265 -7.37 9.12 1.03
CA ILE A 265 -6.00 8.77 0.69
C ILE A 265 -5.55 9.67 -0.46
N LEU A 266 -4.68 10.63 -0.18
CA LEU A 266 -4.11 11.50 -1.21
C LEU A 266 -3.22 10.70 -2.16
N ASP A 267 -3.58 10.62 -3.44
CA ASP A 267 -2.86 9.88 -4.50
C ASP A 267 -2.59 8.40 -4.11
N PRO A 268 -3.64 7.55 -4.08
CA PRO A 268 -3.51 6.15 -3.72
C PRO A 268 -2.97 5.33 -4.89
N ILE A 269 -1.94 4.54 -4.62
CA ILE A 269 -1.62 3.35 -5.41
C ILE A 269 -2.55 2.23 -4.95
N PHE A 270 -3.17 1.53 -5.90
CA PHE A 270 -4.09 0.43 -5.64
C PHE A 270 -3.42 -0.92 -5.96
N PRO A 271 -3.88 -2.02 -5.33
CA PRO A 271 -3.63 -3.35 -5.86
C PRO A 271 -4.17 -3.42 -7.31
N PRO A 272 -3.51 -4.13 -8.24
CA PRO A 272 -2.42 -5.08 -8.04
C PRO A 272 -1.01 -4.50 -8.16
N ASP A 273 -0.83 -3.17 -8.26
CA ASP A 273 0.46 -2.53 -8.56
C ASP A 273 1.49 -2.59 -7.41
N TYR A 274 1.18 -3.34 -6.35
CA TYR A 274 2.07 -3.55 -5.22
C TYR A 274 3.12 -4.60 -5.54
N ARG A 275 4.30 -4.45 -4.96
CA ARG A 275 5.34 -5.49 -4.94
C ARG A 275 5.22 -6.28 -3.65
N ASP A 276 4.18 -7.09 -3.56
CA ASP A 276 3.84 -7.89 -2.39
C ASP A 276 3.73 -9.38 -2.70
N ALA A 277 4.00 -10.19 -1.67
CA ALA A 277 4.00 -11.63 -1.76
C ALA A 277 3.73 -12.27 -0.40
N ILE A 278 3.26 -13.51 -0.42
CA ILE A 278 3.28 -14.39 0.75
C ILE A 278 4.57 -15.19 0.70
N LEU A 279 5.42 -15.01 1.72
CA LEU A 279 6.73 -15.62 1.80
C LEU A 279 6.69 -16.97 2.52
N LEU A 280 7.30 -17.98 1.90
CA LEU A 280 7.51 -19.29 2.50
C LEU A 280 8.97 -19.49 2.88
N PHE A 281 9.22 -19.62 4.18
CA PHE A 281 10.55 -19.96 4.69
C PHE A 281 10.84 -21.45 4.48
N PRO A 282 12.12 -21.87 4.45
CA PRO A 282 12.48 -23.28 4.41
C PRO A 282 11.82 -24.07 5.54
N ALA A 283 11.40 -25.30 5.24
CA ALA A 283 10.78 -26.17 6.22
C ALA A 283 11.72 -26.41 7.40
N GLY A 284 11.19 -26.42 8.63
CA GLY A 284 11.99 -26.59 9.84
C GLY A 284 12.70 -25.32 10.33
N SER A 285 12.67 -24.20 9.60
CA SER A 285 13.09 -22.88 10.13
C SER A 285 12.27 -22.44 11.34
N GLY A 286 11.05 -22.97 11.45
CA GLY A 286 10.08 -22.64 12.47
C GLY A 286 9.44 -21.26 12.31
N ILE A 287 9.80 -20.51 11.27
CA ILE A 287 9.18 -19.23 10.94
C ILE A 287 7.92 -19.51 10.12
N PRO A 288 6.73 -19.12 10.60
CA PRO A 288 5.49 -19.32 9.83
C PRO A 288 5.48 -18.42 8.58
N PRO A 289 4.73 -18.81 7.53
CA PRO A 289 4.48 -17.95 6.38
C PRO A 289 4.00 -16.56 6.79
N LEU A 290 4.42 -15.53 6.06
CA LEU A 290 4.06 -14.14 6.29
C LEU A 290 3.77 -13.44 4.97
N TYR A 291 2.95 -12.39 5.00
CA TYR A 291 2.80 -11.47 3.89
C TYR A 291 3.88 -10.39 3.98
N ALA A 292 4.50 -10.05 2.85
CA ALA A 292 5.50 -9.00 2.73
C ALA A 292 5.16 -8.05 1.60
N VAL A 293 5.43 -6.75 1.77
CA VAL A 293 5.35 -5.74 0.71
C VAL A 293 6.58 -4.86 0.72
N ILE A 294 7.21 -4.72 -0.45
CA ILE A 294 8.31 -3.79 -0.67
C ILE A 294 7.70 -2.39 -0.86
N GLY A 295 8.05 -1.48 0.05
CA GLY A 295 7.62 -0.10 0.01
C GLY A 295 8.39 0.70 -1.05
N THR A 296 7.83 1.84 -1.42
CA THR A 296 8.50 2.79 -2.31
C THR A 296 9.21 3.87 -1.51
N THR A 297 10.38 4.30 -1.97
CA THR A 297 11.07 5.46 -1.42
C THR A 297 11.14 6.49 -2.53
N ARG A 298 10.49 7.65 -2.34
CA ARG A 298 10.58 8.73 -3.32
C ARG A 298 11.88 9.49 -3.04
N PRO A 299 12.89 9.46 -3.92
CA PRO A 299 14.03 10.35 -3.77
C PRO A 299 13.51 11.79 -3.82
N GLY A 300 13.90 12.60 -2.83
CA GLY A 300 13.75 14.06 -2.92
C GLY A 300 14.35 14.53 -4.24
N CYS A 301 13.59 15.32 -4.99
CA CYS A 301 14.01 15.88 -6.28
C CYS A 301 15.28 16.73 -6.14
#